data_AF-A0A4Q2FE45-F1
#
_entry.id   AF-A0A4Q2FE45-F1
#
_cell.length_a   1.000
_cell.length_b   1.000
_cell.length_c   1.000
_cell.angle_alpha   90.00
_cell.angle_beta   90.00
_cell.angle_gamma   90.00
#
_symmetry.space_group_name_H-M   'P 1'
#
loop_
_entity.id
_entity.type
_entity.pdbx_description
1 polymer ?
#
loop_
_entity_poly.entity_id
_entity_poly.type
_entity_poly.pdbx_seq_one_letter_code
_entity_poly.pdbx_strand_id
1 'polypeptide(L)'
;ADFAPELVVLYAPDHYNGFFYDVMPPFCLGVGATSIGDFSSAAGELPVPGELAEACAHSVMKSGIDLAVSYCMQVDHGFAQPLELLLGGLDKVPVLPVFINGVATPLPGFQRTRMLGEAMGRFLSTLNKR
;
A
#
# COMPACT_ATOMS: atom_id res chain seq x y z
N ALA A 1 -3.65 -20.90 5.84
CA ALA A 1 -4.47 -20.07 6.74
C ALA A 1 -5.93 -20.21 6.33
N ASP A 2 -6.85 -20.34 7.29
CA ASP A 2 -8.25 -20.67 7.02
C ASP A 2 -9.04 -19.52 6.37
N PHE A 3 -8.60 -18.27 6.52
CA PHE A 3 -9.28 -17.09 5.97
C PHE A 3 -9.15 -16.96 4.43
N ALA A 4 -8.02 -17.39 3.85
CA ALA A 4 -7.72 -17.41 2.40
C ALA A 4 -8.13 -16.12 1.62
N PRO A 5 -7.50 -14.96 1.88
CA PRO A 5 -7.91 -13.68 1.29
C PRO A 5 -7.78 -13.67 -0.25
N GLU A 6 -8.66 -12.90 -0.91
CA GLU A 6 -8.61 -12.67 -2.36
C GLU A 6 -7.88 -11.39 -2.73
N LEU A 7 -7.79 -10.45 -1.78
CA LEU A 7 -7.07 -9.19 -1.92
C LEU A 7 -6.55 -8.77 -0.53
N VAL A 8 -5.29 -8.37 -0.45
CA VAL A 8 -4.74 -7.76 0.76
C VAL A 8 -4.52 -6.27 0.55
N VAL A 9 -5.06 -5.45 1.43
CA VAL A 9 -4.70 -4.03 1.49
C VAL A 9 -3.65 -3.87 2.57
N LEU A 10 -2.41 -3.59 2.16
CA LEU A 10 -1.26 -3.53 3.06
C LEU A 10 -0.88 -2.08 3.30
N TYR A 11 -1.19 -1.59 4.50
CA TYR A 11 -0.73 -0.29 4.99
C TYR A 11 0.63 -0.46 5.67
N ALA A 12 1.65 0.23 5.18
CA ALA A 12 2.98 0.19 5.77
C ALA A 12 3.71 1.53 5.58
N PRO A 13 4.66 1.86 6.47
CA PRO A 13 5.65 2.91 6.18
C PRO A 13 6.69 2.39 5.18
N ASP A 14 7.55 3.31 4.74
CA ASP A 14 8.81 3.05 4.04
C ASP A 14 9.92 3.72 4.86
N HIS A 15 11.05 3.04 4.99
CA HIS A 15 12.16 3.40 5.87
C HIS A 15 13.30 4.05 5.08
N TYR A 16 12.95 5.01 4.22
CA TYR A 16 13.89 5.79 3.38
C TYR A 16 14.50 4.99 2.23
N ASN A 17 13.69 4.15 1.60
CA ASN A 17 14.05 3.38 0.40
C ASN A 17 13.25 3.86 -0.81
N GLY A 18 11.93 3.65 -0.79
CA GLY A 18 11.02 4.09 -1.85
C GLY A 18 10.51 5.51 -1.70
N PHE A 19 10.52 6.06 -0.48
CA PHE A 19 10.13 7.44 -0.20
C PHE A 19 11.23 8.14 0.61
N PHE A 20 12.10 8.86 -0.11
CA PHE A 20 13.20 9.64 0.46
C PHE A 20 12.88 11.14 0.47
N TYR A 21 13.82 11.97 0.92
CA TYR A 21 13.62 13.42 1.07
C TYR A 21 13.32 14.20 -0.22
N ASP A 22 13.50 13.58 -1.39
CA ASP A 22 13.12 14.13 -2.69
C ASP A 22 11.59 14.10 -2.91
N VAL A 23 10.90 13.11 -2.36
CA VAL A 23 9.43 12.99 -2.45
C VAL A 23 8.83 12.27 -1.25
N MET A 24 8.08 13.03 -0.43
CA MET A 24 7.48 12.52 0.82
C MET A 24 6.00 12.88 0.94
N PRO A 25 5.10 12.20 0.21
CA PRO A 25 3.67 12.42 0.36
C PRO A 25 3.19 11.89 1.73
N PRO A 26 2.09 12.42 2.30
CA PRO A 26 1.50 11.83 3.51
C PRO A 26 1.00 10.40 3.28
N PHE A 27 0.49 10.12 2.07
CA PHE A 27 -0.02 8.82 1.64
C PHE A 27 0.31 8.57 0.17
N CYS A 28 0.61 7.33 -0.19
CA CYS A 28 0.76 6.91 -1.58
C CYS A 28 0.14 5.53 -1.79
N LEU A 29 -0.63 5.34 -2.87
CA LEU A 29 -1.10 4.03 -3.32
C LEU A 29 -0.26 3.57 -4.52
N GLY A 30 0.31 2.38 -4.44
CA GLY A 30 0.96 1.76 -5.59
C GLY A 30 -0.05 1.20 -6.57
N VAL A 31 0.01 1.65 -7.82
CA VAL A 31 -0.63 0.99 -8.98
C VAL A 31 0.30 -0.08 -9.57
N GLY A 32 1.61 0.09 -9.38
CA GLY A 32 2.62 -0.94 -9.54
C GLY A 32 3.65 -0.82 -8.43
N ALA A 33 4.20 -1.95 -7.96
CA ALA A 33 5.17 -1.94 -6.88
C ALA A 33 6.21 -3.07 -6.99
N THR A 34 7.44 -2.78 -6.58
CA THR A 34 8.56 -3.72 -6.55
C THR A 34 9.26 -3.64 -5.19
N SER A 35 9.40 -4.78 -4.52
CA SER A 35 10.22 -4.87 -3.32
C SER A 35 11.70 -4.88 -3.67
N ILE A 36 12.48 -4.09 -2.94
CA ILE A 36 13.92 -3.94 -3.14
C ILE A 36 14.76 -5.05 -2.50
N GLY A 37 14.18 -5.87 -1.61
CA GLY A 37 14.88 -6.97 -0.92
C GLY A 37 15.89 -6.54 0.13
N ASP A 38 15.63 -5.45 0.86
CA ASP A 38 16.45 -5.03 2.00
C ASP A 38 16.17 -5.90 3.25
N PHE A 39 17.04 -5.83 4.26
CA PHE A 39 16.90 -6.58 5.53
C PHE A 39 16.62 -8.09 5.36
N SER A 40 17.20 -8.71 4.32
CA SER A 40 16.97 -10.13 3.99
C SER A 40 15.52 -10.49 3.67
N SER A 41 14.69 -9.50 3.30
CA SER A 41 13.36 -9.73 2.76
C SER A 41 13.41 -10.13 1.29
N ALA A 42 12.34 -10.71 0.78
CA ALA A 42 12.22 -11.02 -0.64
C ALA A 42 12.29 -9.76 -1.50
N ALA A 43 13.02 -9.84 -2.61
CA ALA A 43 12.97 -8.86 -3.70
C ALA A 43 12.01 -9.33 -4.79
N GLY A 44 11.40 -8.39 -5.50
CA GLY A 44 10.59 -8.70 -6.69
C GLY A 44 9.29 -7.92 -6.78
N GLU A 45 8.57 -8.12 -7.87
CA GLU A 45 7.29 -7.46 -8.11
C GLU A 45 6.21 -7.94 -7.15
N LEU A 46 5.42 -6.99 -6.63
CA LEU A 46 4.19 -7.31 -5.94
C LEU A 46 3.06 -7.50 -6.98
N PRO A 47 2.14 -8.45 -6.79
CA PRO A 47 1.01 -8.67 -7.68
C PRO A 47 -0.07 -7.61 -7.46
N VAL A 48 0.21 -6.37 -7.83
CA VAL A 48 -0.73 -5.25 -7.70
C VAL A 48 -1.79 -5.34 -8.81
N PRO A 49 -3.10 -5.41 -8.49
CA PRO A 49 -4.15 -5.34 -9.49
C PRO A 49 -4.31 -3.89 -9.98
N GLY A 50 -3.51 -3.49 -10.97
CA GLY A 50 -3.36 -2.09 -11.41
C GLY A 50 -4.67 -1.34 -11.66
N GLU A 51 -5.57 -1.89 -12.48
CA GLU A 51 -6.88 -1.27 -12.76
C GLU A 51 -7.73 -1.06 -11.49
N LEU A 52 -7.67 -2.00 -10.55
CA LEU A 52 -8.37 -1.91 -9.27
C LEU A 52 -7.74 -0.86 -8.36
N ALA A 53 -6.40 -0.77 -8.35
CA ALA A 53 -5.66 0.26 -7.63
C ALA A 53 -5.98 1.66 -8.16
N GLU A 54 -6.04 1.84 -9.48
CA GLU A 54 -6.45 3.10 -10.11
C GLU A 54 -7.90 3.47 -9.76
N ALA A 55 -8.83 2.53 -9.87
CA ALA A 55 -10.22 2.75 -9.49
C ALA A 55 -10.36 3.13 -8.00
N CYS A 56 -9.57 2.50 -7.13
CA CYS A 56 -9.50 2.84 -5.71
C CYS A 56 -8.97 4.26 -5.51
N ALA A 57 -7.88 4.63 -6.19
CA ALA A 57 -7.30 5.97 -6.12
C ALA A 57 -8.32 7.04 -6.53
N HIS A 58 -9.00 6.84 -7.67
CA HIS A 58 -10.06 7.73 -8.13
C HIS A 58 -11.19 7.89 -7.11
N SER A 59 -11.65 6.78 -6.51
CA SER A 59 -12.69 6.82 -5.49
C SER A 59 -12.26 7.58 -4.23
N VAL A 60 -11.03 7.35 -3.76
CA VAL A 60 -10.45 8.04 -2.60
C VAL A 60 -10.28 9.53 -2.86
N MET A 61 -9.74 9.92 -4.01
CA MET A 61 -9.61 11.34 -4.40
C MET A 61 -10.96 12.03 -4.50
N LYS A 62 -11.97 11.38 -5.08
CA LYS A 62 -13.35 11.90 -5.16
C LYS A 62 -13.97 12.12 -3.77
N SER A 63 -13.49 11.43 -2.74
CA SER A 63 -13.91 11.61 -1.36
C SER A 63 -13.19 12.75 -0.62
N GLY A 64 -12.31 13.49 -1.28
CA GLY A 64 -11.60 14.66 -0.74
C GLY A 64 -10.27 14.33 -0.04
N ILE A 65 -9.66 13.19 -0.38
CA ILE A 65 -8.31 12.82 0.10
C ILE A 65 -7.29 12.98 -1.04
N ASP A 66 -6.34 13.89 -0.86
CA ASP A 66 -5.18 14.01 -1.76
C ASP A 66 -4.24 12.81 -1.54
N LEU A 67 -4.39 11.81 -2.40
CA LEU A 67 -3.63 10.56 -2.36
C LEU A 67 -2.60 10.58 -3.49
N ALA A 68 -1.30 10.42 -3.17
CA ALA A 68 -0.32 10.20 -4.22
C ALA A 68 -0.52 8.82 -4.86
N VAL A 69 -0.17 8.69 -6.14
CA VAL A 69 -0.21 7.42 -6.87
C VAL A 69 1.15 7.19 -7.51
N SER A 70 1.70 6.00 -7.35
CA SER A 70 2.93 5.58 -8.03
C SER A 70 2.71 4.33 -8.86
N TYR A 71 3.13 4.38 -10.12
CA TYR A 71 3.09 3.23 -11.04
C TYR A 71 4.36 2.36 -10.95
N CYS A 72 5.36 2.82 -10.22
CA CYS A 72 6.66 2.17 -10.06
C CYS A 72 7.13 2.30 -8.61
N MET A 73 6.23 2.05 -7.65
CA MET A 73 6.54 2.23 -6.24
C MET A 73 7.60 1.23 -5.80
N GLN A 74 8.72 1.72 -5.29
CA GLN A 74 9.66 0.86 -4.58
C GLN A 74 9.17 0.67 -3.16
N VAL A 75 9.21 -0.56 -2.66
CA VAL A 75 8.81 -0.88 -1.29
C VAL A 75 9.91 -1.66 -0.59
N ASP A 76 10.02 -1.47 0.72
CA ASP A 76 11.03 -2.12 1.53
C ASP A 76 10.47 -3.28 2.37
N HIS A 77 11.27 -3.74 3.32
CA HIS A 77 10.94 -4.77 4.29
C HIS A 77 9.63 -4.50 5.06
N GLY A 78 9.21 -3.24 5.23
CA GLY A 78 7.93 -2.87 5.84
C GLY A 78 6.73 -3.42 5.08
N PHE A 79 6.87 -3.60 3.76
CA PHE A 79 5.89 -4.27 2.91
C PHE A 79 6.22 -5.75 2.70
N ALA A 80 7.48 -6.09 2.46
CA ALA A 80 7.86 -7.45 2.09
C ALA A 80 7.70 -8.47 3.23
N GLN A 81 8.13 -8.14 4.44
CA GLN A 81 8.12 -9.08 5.56
C GLN A 81 6.71 -9.52 5.97
N PRO A 82 5.69 -8.64 6.06
CA PRO A 82 4.32 -9.09 6.30
C PRO A 82 3.81 -10.09 5.26
N LEU A 83 4.12 -9.87 3.97
CA LEU A 83 3.70 -10.77 2.89
C LEU A 83 4.42 -12.13 3.00
N GLU A 84 5.72 -12.13 3.28
CA GLU A 84 6.48 -13.38 3.47
C GLU A 84 6.02 -14.16 4.70
N LEU A 85 5.96 -13.50 5.86
CA LEU A 85 5.73 -14.16 7.15
C LEU A 85 4.27 -14.59 7.34
N LEU A 86 3.31 -13.83 6.81
CA LEU A 86 1.88 -14.10 7.01
C LEU A 86 1.23 -14.78 5.82
N LEU A 87 1.66 -14.48 4.59
CA LEU A 87 1.04 -14.98 3.36
C LEU A 87 1.92 -15.99 2.60
N GLY A 88 3.16 -16.20 3.03
CA GLY A 88 4.07 -17.18 2.45
C GLY A 88 4.83 -16.68 1.20
N GLY A 89 4.82 -15.38 0.93
CA GLY A 89 5.61 -14.76 -0.15
C GLY A 89 4.98 -13.50 -0.72
N LEU A 90 5.75 -12.75 -1.50
CA LEU A 90 5.31 -11.51 -2.15
C LEU A 90 4.18 -11.73 -3.17
N ASP A 91 4.19 -12.88 -3.84
CA ASP A 91 3.40 -13.18 -5.03
C ASP A 91 2.19 -14.11 -4.76
N LYS A 92 1.84 -14.32 -3.49
CA LYS A 92 0.83 -15.33 -3.11
C LYS A 92 -0.62 -14.86 -3.20
N VAL A 93 -0.86 -13.56 -2.99
CA VAL A 93 -2.19 -12.95 -3.00
C VAL A 93 -2.06 -11.56 -3.64
N PRO A 94 -3.01 -11.10 -4.46
CA PRO A 94 -3.02 -9.72 -4.94
C PRO A 94 -2.94 -8.70 -3.78
N VAL A 95 -2.14 -7.64 -3.94
CA VAL A 95 -1.90 -6.65 -2.89
C VAL A 95 -2.19 -5.23 -3.39
N LEU A 96 -2.90 -4.43 -2.60
CA LEU A 96 -2.90 -2.97 -2.71
C LEU A 96 -1.91 -2.41 -1.67
N PRO A 97 -0.68 -2.04 -2.09
CA PRO A 97 0.30 -1.47 -1.17
C PRO A 97 -0.01 0.02 -0.95
N VAL A 98 -0.26 0.39 0.30
CA VAL A 98 -0.57 1.76 0.70
C VAL A 98 0.53 2.26 1.64
N PHE A 99 1.35 3.17 1.15
CA PHE A 99 2.28 3.90 1.99
C PHE A 99 1.53 4.92 2.85
N ILE A 100 1.84 4.91 4.14
CA ILE A 100 1.49 5.99 5.08
C ILE A 100 2.80 6.53 5.64
N ASN A 101 3.05 7.82 5.48
CA ASN A 101 4.24 8.44 6.07
C ASN A 101 4.12 8.39 7.60
N GLY A 102 4.93 7.52 8.21
CA GLY A 102 5.08 7.39 9.66
C GLY A 102 6.51 7.69 10.14
N VAL A 103 7.40 8.11 9.24
CA VAL A 103 8.85 8.12 9.50
C VAL A 103 9.42 9.53 9.53
N ALA A 104 9.17 10.36 8.51
CA ALA A 104 9.72 11.72 8.46
C ALA A 104 8.65 12.80 8.55
N THR A 105 8.90 13.81 9.36
CA THR A 105 7.99 14.95 9.49
C THR A 105 7.97 15.81 8.23
N PRO A 106 6.83 16.44 7.89
CA PRO A 106 5.56 16.42 8.61
C PRO A 106 4.75 15.13 8.41
N LEU A 107 4.17 14.62 9.52
CA LEU A 107 3.35 13.40 9.52
C LEU A 107 1.86 13.73 9.33
N PRO A 108 1.09 12.88 8.62
CA PRO A 108 -0.37 12.99 8.64
C PRO A 108 -0.91 12.77 10.05
N GLY A 109 -1.88 13.59 10.46
CA GLY A 109 -2.56 13.39 11.75
C GLY A 109 -3.45 12.14 11.72
N PHE A 110 -3.68 11.53 12.89
CA PHE A 110 -4.51 10.31 13.01
C PHE A 110 -5.92 10.45 12.43
N GLN A 111 -6.54 11.64 12.56
CA GLN A 111 -7.83 11.92 11.94
C GLN A 111 -7.76 11.73 10.42
N ARG A 112 -6.68 12.22 9.76
CA ARG A 112 -6.53 12.11 8.31
C ARG A 112 -6.27 10.66 7.89
N THR A 113 -5.47 9.92 8.66
CA THR A 113 -5.26 8.48 8.45
C THR A 113 -6.57 7.68 8.56
N ARG A 114 -7.41 8.00 9.55
CA ARG A 114 -8.75 7.40 9.68
C ARG A 114 -9.62 7.72 8.45
N MET A 115 -9.64 8.97 8.00
CA MET A 115 -10.42 9.37 6.82
C MET A 115 -9.98 8.62 5.55
N LEU A 116 -8.67 8.41 5.36
CA LEU A 116 -8.15 7.57 4.28
C LEU A 116 -8.69 6.13 4.39
N GLY A 117 -8.59 5.52 5.57
CA GLY A 117 -9.10 4.17 5.81
C GLY A 117 -10.60 4.03 5.55
N GLU A 118 -11.40 5.01 5.99
CA GLU A 118 -12.85 5.04 5.71
C GLU A 118 -13.15 5.22 4.22
N ALA A 119 -12.37 6.05 3.50
CA ALA A 119 -12.52 6.27 2.06
C ALA A 119 -12.19 5.01 1.25
N MET A 120 -11.06 4.36 1.55
CA MET A 120 -10.71 3.08 0.94
C MET A 120 -11.72 2.00 1.31
N GLY A 121 -12.11 1.90 2.58
CA GLY A 121 -13.10 0.93 3.06
C GLY A 121 -14.44 1.01 2.33
N ARG A 122 -14.93 2.22 2.04
CA ARG A 122 -16.16 2.43 1.24
C ARG A 122 -16.03 1.92 -0.20
N PHE A 123 -14.84 2.05 -0.81
CA PHE A 123 -14.59 1.50 -2.14
C PHE A 123 -14.48 -0.03 -2.08
N LEU A 124 -13.67 -0.54 -1.15
CA LEU A 124 -13.37 -1.97 -1.02
C LEU A 124 -14.61 -2.80 -0.68
N SER A 125 -15.55 -2.25 0.10
CA SER A 125 -16.80 -2.95 0.42
C SER A 125 -17.70 -3.22 -0.79
N THR A 126 -17.46 -2.55 -1.92
CA THR A 126 -18.19 -2.78 -3.17
C THR A 126 -17.67 -3.98 -3.98
N LEU A 127 -16.46 -4.48 -3.66
CA LEU A 127 -15.77 -5.48 -4.47
C LEU A 127 -16.27 -6.91 -4.26
N ASN A 128 -17.02 -7.16 -3.17
CA ASN A 128 -17.48 -8.50 -2.77
C ASN A 128 -16.32 -9.54 -2.73
N LYS A 129 -15.17 -9.12 -2.19
CA LYS A 129 -13.97 -9.94 -2.01
C LYS A 129 -13.66 -10.11 -0.52
N ARG A 130 -13.05 -11.24 -0.17
CA ARG A 130 -12.47 -11.47 1.16
C ARG A 130 -11.11 -10.83 1.32
#